data_AF-A0A2C5YHH3-F1
#
_entry.id   AF-A0A2C5YHH3-F1
#
_cell.length_a   1.000
_cell.length_b   1.000
_cell.length_c   1.000
_cell.angle_alpha   90.00
_cell.angle_beta   90.00
_cell.angle_gamma   90.00
#
_symmetry.space_group_name_H-M   'P 1'
#
loop_
_entity.id
_entity.type
_entity.pdbx_description
1 polymer ?
#
loop_
_entity_poly.entity_id
_entity_poly.type
_entity_poly.pdbx_seq_one_letter_code
_entity_poly.pdbx_strand_id
1 'polypeptide(L)'
;MQSRRVLFRVVYGCIYLLLYVLLVGLLFVTPGDAIARSLHNDQNYNVWIVAVSFVVTVVVVCLVYMVRLWVTKTALGSIPKSWVPIEKGDVKDSVYKMIAAGLDRSAIIAYESQPRVEMMEREKGGGGGGGAAPRSRPGGLSTAEMASQELGITLPPPHAIWGDIEHNGWASPQSPDVPDLHYDTVLSELPNLIEGKALTLAPTDPTDRPA
;
A
#
# COMPACT_ATOMS: atom_id res chain seq x y z
N MET A 1 11.50 -9.82 18.15
CA MET A 1 11.06 -8.59 18.87
C MET A 1 9.60 -8.16 18.58
N GLN A 2 8.95 -8.60 17.48
CA GLN A 2 7.56 -8.25 17.13
C GLN A 2 6.50 -8.75 18.12
N SER A 3 6.56 -10.01 18.56
CA SER A 3 5.53 -10.64 19.40
C SER A 3 5.33 -9.97 20.76
N ARG A 4 6.40 -9.39 21.31
CA ARG A 4 6.36 -8.67 22.59
C ARG A 4 5.54 -7.37 22.47
N ARG A 5 5.61 -6.67 21.34
CA ARG A 5 4.80 -5.47 21.07
C ARG A 5 3.31 -5.80 20.91
N VAL A 6 3.00 -6.93 20.26
CA VAL A 6 1.62 -7.40 20.08
C VAL A 6 1.01 -7.81 21.42
N LEU A 7 1.74 -8.57 22.23
CA LEU A 7 1.33 -8.95 23.59
C LEU A 7 1.04 -7.73 24.46
N PHE A 8 1.95 -6.74 24.49
CA PHE A 8 1.69 -5.51 25.24
C PHE A 8 0.42 -4.81 24.73
N ARG A 9 0.23 -4.68 23.41
CA ARG A 9 -0.96 -4.03 22.85
C ARG A 9 -2.26 -4.72 23.25
N VAL A 10 -2.29 -6.05 23.23
CA VAL A 10 -3.47 -6.85 23.62
C VAL A 10 -3.73 -6.72 25.12
N VAL A 11 -2.70 -6.85 25.96
CA VAL A 11 -2.84 -6.71 27.42
C VAL A 11 -3.32 -5.32 27.81
N TYR A 12 -2.70 -4.27 27.26
CA TYR A 12 -3.16 -2.89 27.48
C TYR A 12 -4.60 -2.70 26.99
N GLY A 13 -4.94 -3.20 25.79
CA GLY A 13 -6.30 -3.12 25.26
C GLY A 13 -7.34 -3.80 26.17
N CYS A 14 -7.05 -5.01 26.65
CA CYS A 14 -7.93 -5.73 27.57
C CYS A 14 -8.08 -5.02 28.93
N ILE A 15 -6.99 -4.50 29.50
CA ILE A 15 -7.02 -3.75 30.76
C ILE A 15 -7.84 -2.47 30.59
N TYR A 16 -7.61 -1.71 29.52
CA TYR A 16 -8.38 -0.49 29.23
C TYR A 16 -9.86 -0.80 29.01
N LEU A 17 -10.19 -1.88 28.30
CA LEU A 17 -11.58 -2.30 28.10
C LEU A 17 -12.23 -2.68 29.43
N LEU A 18 -11.55 -3.47 30.27
CA LEU A 18 -12.03 -3.85 31.58
C LEU A 18 -12.29 -2.62 32.45
N LEU A 19 -11.31 -1.71 32.55
CA LEU A 19 -11.45 -0.46 33.30
C LEU A 19 -12.59 0.41 32.74
N TYR A 20 -12.76 0.46 31.42
CA TYR A 20 -13.84 1.19 30.79
C TYR A 20 -15.22 0.61 31.14
N VAL A 21 -15.38 -0.71 31.04
CA VAL A 21 -16.64 -1.39 31.42
C VAL A 21 -16.94 -1.19 32.90
N LEU A 22 -15.92 -1.30 33.76
CA LEU A 22 -16.05 -1.05 35.19
C LEU A 22 -16.48 0.39 35.47
N LEU A 23 -15.87 1.36 34.79
CA LEU A 23 -16.19 2.78 34.94
C LEU A 23 -17.62 3.09 34.47
N VAL A 24 -18.04 2.53 33.33
CA VAL A 24 -19.42 2.63 32.85
C VAL A 24 -20.38 1.99 33.84
N GLY A 25 -20.07 0.80 34.36
CA GLY A 25 -20.87 0.16 35.40
C GLY A 25 -21.02 1.04 36.64
N LEU A 26 -19.91 1.57 37.16
CA LEU A 26 -19.91 2.44 38.34
C LEU A 26 -20.67 3.74 38.11
N LEU A 27 -20.65 4.27 36.88
CA LEU A 27 -21.44 5.43 36.47
C LEU A 27 -22.95 5.15 36.55
N PHE A 28 -23.39 3.95 36.19
CA PHE A 28 -24.80 3.55 36.18
C PHE A 28 -25.32 2.96 37.51
N VAL A 29 -24.44 2.48 38.39
CA VAL A 29 -24.84 1.95 39.71
C VAL A 29 -25.52 3.03 40.57
N THR A 30 -24.95 4.23 40.65
CA THR A 30 -25.48 5.34 41.45
C THR A 30 -26.91 5.78 41.05
N PRO A 31 -27.23 6.03 39.77
CA PRO A 31 -28.59 6.32 39.36
C PRO A 31 -29.51 5.10 39.44
N GLY A 32 -28.98 3.88 39.22
CA GLY A 32 -29.75 2.65 39.35
C GLY A 32 -30.30 2.47 40.77
N ASP A 33 -29.48 2.72 41.78
CA ASP A 33 -29.89 2.68 43.20
C ASP A 33 -30.91 3.78 43.53
N ALA A 34 -30.69 5.00 43.02
CA ALA A 34 -31.62 6.11 43.19
C ALA A 34 -33.00 5.81 42.59
N ILE A 35 -33.05 5.19 41.41
CA ILE A 35 -34.31 4.78 40.76
C ILE A 35 -34.99 3.67 41.57
N ALA A 36 -34.25 2.64 42.00
CA ALA A 36 -34.80 1.53 42.78
C ALA A 36 -35.43 2.00 44.10
N ARG A 37 -34.74 2.90 44.83
CA ARG A 37 -35.25 3.50 46.06
C ARG A 37 -36.48 4.38 45.83
N SER A 38 -36.48 5.14 44.75
CA SER A 38 -37.60 6.01 44.39
C SER A 38 -38.85 5.23 44.01
N LEU A 39 -38.69 4.05 43.39
CA LEU A 39 -39.80 3.18 43.00
C LEU A 39 -40.44 2.50 44.21
N HIS A 40 -39.66 2.10 45.22
CA HIS A 40 -40.18 1.49 46.44
C HIS A 40 -40.99 2.47 47.31
N ASN A 41 -40.68 3.77 47.22
CA ASN A 41 -41.36 4.83 47.97
C ASN A 41 -42.47 5.56 47.19
N ASP A 42 -42.87 5.07 46.00
CA ASP A 42 -43.87 5.71 45.11
C ASP A 42 -43.57 7.19 44.76
N GLN A 43 -42.29 7.59 44.79
CA GLN A 43 -41.86 8.97 44.54
C GLN A 43 -41.53 9.21 43.06
N ASN A 44 -42.52 9.10 42.18
CA ASN A 44 -42.32 9.14 40.72
C ASN A 44 -41.63 10.42 40.21
N TYR A 45 -41.72 11.55 40.93
CA TYR A 45 -41.03 12.79 40.58
C TYR A 45 -39.50 12.67 40.59
N ASN A 46 -38.94 11.94 41.55
CA ASN A 46 -37.49 11.76 41.65
C ASN A 46 -36.95 10.94 40.46
N VAL A 47 -37.71 9.94 39.99
CA VAL A 47 -37.37 9.16 38.79
C VAL A 47 -37.33 10.06 37.56
N TRP A 48 -38.31 10.94 37.38
CA TRP A 48 -38.35 11.86 36.24
C TRP A 48 -37.18 12.85 36.24
N ILE A 49 -36.80 13.38 37.40
CA ILE A 49 -35.65 14.29 37.52
C ILE A 49 -34.35 13.59 37.12
N VAL A 50 -34.14 12.35 37.59
CA VAL A 50 -32.96 11.54 37.22
C VAL A 50 -32.98 11.23 35.72
N ALA A 51 -34.12 10.81 35.16
CA ALA A 51 -34.23 10.51 33.73
C ALA A 51 -33.92 11.73 32.85
N VAL A 52 -34.50 12.90 33.15
CA VAL A 52 -34.28 14.13 32.40
C VAL A 52 -32.83 14.58 32.48
N SER A 53 -32.20 14.53 33.65
CA SER A 53 -30.80 14.93 33.80
C SER A 53 -29.83 14.06 32.98
N PHE A 54 -30.09 12.75 32.89
CA PHE A 54 -29.33 11.85 32.03
C PHE A 54 -29.55 12.13 30.54
N VAL A 55 -30.79 12.36 30.12
CA VAL A 55 -31.10 12.73 28.72
C VAL A 55 -30.36 14.01 28.34
N VAL A 56 -30.39 15.04 29.19
CA VAL A 56 -29.67 16.30 28.95
C VAL A 56 -28.16 16.06 28.87
N THR A 57 -27.60 15.23 29.75
CA THR A 57 -26.16 14.91 29.73
C THR A 57 -25.76 14.18 28.45
N VAL A 58 -26.55 13.20 27.99
CA VAL A 58 -26.31 12.50 26.73
C VAL A 58 -26.35 13.48 25.55
N VAL A 59 -27.33 14.38 25.51
CA VAL A 59 -27.43 15.41 24.47
C VAL A 59 -26.19 16.31 24.47
N VAL A 60 -25.73 16.78 25.64
CA VAL A 60 -24.52 17.60 25.76
C VAL A 60 -23.28 16.83 25.28
N VAL A 61 -23.12 15.57 25.69
CA VAL A 61 -22.00 14.72 25.25
C VAL A 61 -22.03 14.51 23.73
N CYS A 62 -23.19 14.24 23.14
CA CYS A 62 -23.36 14.10 21.70
C CYS A 62 -23.00 15.39 20.96
N LEU A 63 -23.44 16.55 21.46
CA LEU A 63 -23.10 17.86 20.87
C LEU A 63 -21.60 18.13 20.91
N VAL A 64 -20.95 17.93 22.06
CA VAL A 64 -19.50 18.09 22.20
C VAL A 64 -18.75 17.13 21.27
N TYR A 65 -19.20 15.88 21.17
CA TYR A 65 -18.62 14.90 20.26
C TYR A 65 -18.79 15.29 18.79
N MET A 66 -19.97 15.76 18.40
CA MET A 66 -20.23 16.26 17.04
C MET A 66 -19.35 17.46 16.70
N VAL A 67 -19.23 18.44 17.60
CA VAL A 67 -18.33 19.60 17.41
C VAL A 67 -16.90 19.14 17.27
N ARG A 68 -16.43 18.22 18.14
CA ARG A 68 -15.08 17.68 18.06
C ARG A 68 -14.83 16.96 16.74
N LEU A 69 -15.78 16.15 16.28
CA LEU A 69 -15.72 15.47 15.00
C LEU A 69 -15.64 16.48 13.85
N TRP A 70 -16.46 17.53 13.90
CA TRP A 70 -16.51 18.56 12.87
C TRP A 70 -15.20 19.34 12.78
N VAL A 71 -14.69 19.82 13.93
CA VAL A 71 -13.40 20.53 14.02
C VAL A 71 -12.23 19.65 13.56
N THR A 72 -12.24 18.37 13.91
CA THR A 72 -11.17 17.45 13.48
C THR A 72 -11.22 17.24 11.96
N LYS A 73 -12.41 17.12 11.38
CA LYS A 73 -12.58 16.98 9.92
C LYS A 73 -12.18 18.24 9.17
N THR A 74 -12.53 19.42 9.66
CA THR A 74 -12.13 20.69 9.04
C THR A 74 -10.63 20.93 9.20
N ALA A 75 -10.04 20.59 10.35
CA ALA A 75 -8.60 20.65 10.56
C ALA A 75 -7.84 19.74 9.57
N LEU A 76 -8.28 18.49 9.40
CA LEU A 76 -7.69 17.56 8.41
C LEU A 76 -7.84 18.06 6.98
N GLY A 77 -8.95 18.73 6.64
CA GLY A 77 -9.15 19.32 5.32
C GLY A 77 -8.24 20.53 5.02
N SER A 78 -7.73 21.19 6.06
CA SER A 78 -6.85 22.36 5.94
C SER A 78 -5.35 22.02 5.89
N ILE A 79 -4.97 20.77 6.15
CA ILE A 79 -3.57 20.34 6.04
C ILE A 79 -3.23 20.25 4.54
N PRO A 80 -2.27 21.05 4.05
CA PRO A 80 -1.82 20.93 2.66
C PRO A 80 -1.27 19.52 2.45
N LYS A 81 -1.89 18.78 1.53
CA LYS A 81 -1.48 17.43 1.18
C LYS A 81 -0.07 17.49 0.60
N SER A 82 0.89 16.84 1.27
CA SER A 82 2.30 16.74 0.84
C SER A 82 2.49 15.89 -0.43
N TRP A 83 1.44 15.21 -0.90
CA TRP A 83 1.52 14.32 -2.06
C TRP A 83 0.77 14.91 -3.25
N VAL A 84 1.23 14.57 -4.44
CA VAL A 84 0.62 15.00 -5.70
C VAL A 84 -0.79 14.41 -5.80
N PRO A 85 -1.85 15.23 -5.98
CA PRO A 85 -3.22 14.74 -6.01
C PRO A 85 -3.49 13.92 -7.27
N ILE A 86 -3.35 12.60 -7.15
CA ILE A 86 -3.56 11.63 -8.22
C ILE A 86 -4.89 10.87 -8.02
N GLU A 87 -5.56 11.01 -6.86
CA GLU A 87 -6.80 10.29 -6.55
C GLU A 87 -8.08 11.02 -7.00
N LYS A 88 -9.13 10.22 -7.26
CA LYS A 88 -10.44 10.73 -7.69
C LYS A 88 -11.11 11.52 -6.57
N GLY A 89 -11.18 12.84 -6.72
CA GLY A 89 -11.78 13.76 -5.73
C GLY A 89 -10.82 14.86 -5.25
N ASP A 90 -9.52 14.70 -5.48
CA ASP A 90 -8.54 15.72 -5.11
C ASP A 90 -8.44 16.86 -6.12
N VAL A 91 -8.80 16.59 -7.38
CA VAL A 91 -8.85 17.55 -8.48
C VAL A 91 -10.15 17.39 -9.26
N LYS A 92 -10.55 18.46 -9.97
CA LYS A 92 -11.74 18.45 -10.83
C LYS A 92 -11.67 17.27 -11.81
N ASP A 93 -12.81 16.62 -12.07
CA ASP A 93 -12.89 15.39 -12.87
C ASP A 93 -12.21 15.51 -14.26
N SER A 94 -12.26 16.70 -14.88
CA SER A 94 -11.58 16.98 -16.15
C SER A 94 -10.06 16.96 -16.04
N VAL A 95 -9.50 17.51 -14.96
CA VAL A 95 -8.05 17.56 -14.71
C VAL A 95 -7.55 16.17 -14.33
N TYR A 96 -8.32 15.45 -13.51
CA TYR A 96 -8.05 14.04 -13.17
C TYR A 96 -7.92 13.18 -14.43
N LYS A 97 -8.89 13.26 -15.35
CA LYS A 97 -8.88 12.51 -16.62
C LYS A 97 -7.69 12.85 -17.50
N MET A 98 -7.33 14.13 -17.58
CA MET A 98 -6.16 14.58 -18.34
C MET A 98 -4.85 14.01 -17.77
N ILE A 99 -4.69 14.03 -16.45
CA ILE A 99 -3.51 13.48 -15.77
C ILE A 99 -3.47 11.95 -15.94
N ALA A 100 -4.59 11.26 -15.75
CA ALA A 100 -4.70 9.82 -15.94
C ALA A 100 -4.32 9.41 -17.38
N ALA A 101 -4.86 10.10 -18.39
CA ALA A 101 -4.51 9.84 -19.79
C ALA A 101 -3.02 10.10 -20.10
N GLY A 102 -2.42 11.13 -19.48
CA GLY A 102 -0.98 11.40 -19.61
C GLY A 102 -0.10 10.34 -18.94
N LEU A 103 -0.52 9.83 -17.78
CA LEU A 103 0.15 8.73 -17.09
C LEU A 103 0.05 7.43 -17.88
N ASP A 104 -1.12 7.09 -18.40
CA ASP A 104 -1.32 5.90 -19.24
C ASP A 104 -0.44 5.95 -20.48
N ARG A 105 -0.40 7.10 -21.17
CA ARG A 105 0.49 7.29 -22.32
C ARG A 105 1.95 7.11 -21.96
N SER A 106 2.38 7.66 -20.82
CA SER A 106 3.76 7.55 -20.34
C SER A 106 4.11 6.11 -19.93
N ALA A 107 3.15 5.39 -19.33
CA ALA A 107 3.31 4.00 -18.93
C ALA A 107 3.43 3.07 -20.15
N ILE A 108 2.66 3.30 -21.20
CA ILE A 108 2.76 2.56 -22.46
C ILE A 108 4.14 2.78 -23.10
N ILE A 109 4.59 4.03 -23.23
CA ILE A 109 5.91 4.35 -23.80
C ILE A 109 7.03 3.72 -22.97
N ALA A 110 6.93 3.79 -21.63
CA ALA A 110 7.91 3.16 -20.74
C ALA A 110 7.95 1.63 -20.94
N TYR A 111 6.79 0.98 -21.06
CA TYR A 111 6.70 -0.45 -21.33
C TYR A 111 7.25 -0.83 -22.72
N GLU A 112 7.01 0.00 -23.73
CA GLU A 112 7.57 -0.19 -25.07
C GLU A 112 9.09 0.00 -25.10
N SER A 113 9.60 0.91 -24.26
CA SER A 113 11.04 1.20 -24.16
C SER A 113 11.84 0.18 -23.36
N GLN A 114 11.24 -0.91 -22.88
CA GLN A 114 12.00 -1.98 -22.23
C GLN A 114 12.71 -2.87 -23.25
N PRO A 115 13.94 -3.32 -22.96
CA PRO A 115 14.64 -4.30 -23.78
C PRO A 115 13.79 -5.56 -23.92
N ARG A 116 13.52 -5.95 -25.17
CA ARG A 116 12.85 -7.23 -25.49
C ARG A 116 13.89 -8.18 -26.00
N VAL A 117 14.01 -9.35 -25.38
CA VAL A 117 14.87 -10.43 -25.87
C VAL A 117 14.17 -11.07 -27.06
N GLU A 118 14.85 -11.25 -28.20
CA GLU A 118 14.28 -12.06 -29.30
C GLU A 118 14.03 -13.47 -28.78
N MET A 119 12.78 -13.93 -28.80
CA MET A 119 12.50 -15.38 -28.83
C MET A 119 12.88 -15.92 -30.22
N MET A 120 14.17 -15.90 -30.55
CA MET A 120 14.67 -16.73 -31.65
C MET A 120 14.83 -18.15 -31.11
N GLU A 121 13.76 -18.94 -31.22
CA GLU A 121 13.83 -20.37 -31.59
C GLU A 121 12.42 -20.99 -31.57
N ARG A 122 11.64 -20.77 -32.64
CA ARG A 122 10.75 -21.85 -33.10
C ARG A 122 10.35 -21.85 -34.56
N GLU A 123 11.12 -21.23 -35.46
CA GLU A 123 10.86 -21.42 -36.89
C GLU A 123 12.16 -21.47 -37.69
N LYS A 124 12.87 -22.61 -37.62
CA LYS A 124 13.38 -23.34 -38.80
C LYS A 124 14.22 -24.55 -38.39
N GLY A 125 13.72 -25.76 -38.68
CA GLY A 125 14.56 -26.96 -38.79
C GLY A 125 13.93 -28.29 -38.36
N GLY A 126 13.18 -28.93 -39.26
CA GLY A 126 13.24 -30.39 -39.47
C GLY A 126 12.52 -31.36 -38.51
N GLY A 127 11.53 -32.06 -39.04
CA GLY A 127 11.40 -33.53 -38.94
C GLY A 127 11.06 -34.17 -37.59
N GLY A 128 9.82 -34.67 -37.48
CA GLY A 128 9.46 -35.97 -36.90
C GLY A 128 9.84 -36.30 -35.44
N GLY A 129 8.81 -36.50 -34.60
CA GLY A 129 8.96 -37.27 -33.35
C GLY A 129 8.04 -36.78 -32.24
N GLY A 130 7.05 -37.59 -31.86
CA GLY A 130 6.03 -37.24 -30.88
C GLY A 130 6.55 -37.12 -29.45
N GLY A 131 5.89 -36.25 -28.68
CA GLY A 131 6.06 -36.11 -27.23
C GLY A 131 5.17 -34.99 -26.70
N ALA A 132 4.18 -35.35 -25.88
CA ALA A 132 3.14 -34.46 -25.37
C ALA A 132 3.63 -33.57 -24.21
N ALA A 133 3.34 -32.26 -24.27
CA ALA A 133 3.30 -31.31 -23.14
C ALA A 133 2.52 -30.03 -23.54
N PRO A 134 2.05 -29.20 -22.60
CA PRO A 134 0.66 -28.74 -22.54
C PRO A 134 0.34 -27.54 -23.44
N ARG A 135 -0.93 -27.50 -23.88
CA ARG A 135 -1.53 -26.42 -24.66
C ARG A 135 -1.58 -25.11 -23.87
N SER A 136 -0.65 -24.20 -24.15
CA SER A 136 -0.83 -22.77 -23.88
C SER A 136 -1.74 -22.17 -24.96
N ARG A 137 -2.81 -21.51 -24.52
CA ARG A 137 -3.87 -20.92 -25.36
C ARG A 137 -3.32 -19.92 -26.39
N PRO A 138 -3.89 -19.87 -27.62
CA PRO A 138 -3.49 -18.87 -28.61
C PRO A 138 -4.23 -17.54 -28.38
N GLY A 139 -3.51 -16.42 -28.56
CA GLY A 139 -4.08 -15.18 -29.09
C GLY A 139 -4.87 -14.28 -28.14
N GLY A 140 -4.31 -13.91 -26.99
CA GLY A 140 -4.77 -12.72 -26.27
C GLY A 140 -3.88 -11.54 -26.65
N LEU A 141 -4.45 -10.48 -27.24
CA LEU A 141 -3.76 -9.19 -27.30
C LEU A 141 -3.32 -8.83 -25.89
N SER A 142 -2.05 -8.49 -25.73
CA SER A 142 -1.55 -7.93 -24.48
C SER A 142 -2.38 -6.69 -24.13
N THR A 143 -2.63 -6.44 -22.85
CA THR A 143 -3.37 -5.25 -22.39
C THR A 143 -2.78 -3.95 -22.96
N ALA A 144 -1.47 -3.94 -23.26
CA ALA A 144 -0.76 -2.87 -23.93
C ALA A 144 -1.20 -2.65 -25.40
N GLU A 145 -1.49 -3.70 -26.16
CA GLU A 145 -2.00 -3.61 -27.54
C GLU A 145 -3.43 -3.08 -27.61
N MET A 146 -4.27 -3.35 -26.60
CA MET A 146 -5.63 -2.78 -26.55
C MET A 146 -5.61 -1.28 -26.16
N ALA A 147 -4.79 -0.90 -25.18
CA ALA A 147 -4.69 0.49 -24.72
C ALA A 147 -4.05 1.44 -25.76
N SER A 148 -3.08 0.95 -26.52
CA SER A 148 -2.43 1.69 -27.60
C SER A 148 -3.35 1.94 -28.80
N GLN A 149 -4.21 0.98 -29.12
CA GLN A 149 -5.22 1.12 -30.17
C GLN A 149 -6.27 2.19 -29.81
N GLU A 150 -6.62 2.30 -28.52
CA GLU A 150 -7.53 3.32 -28.00
C GLU A 150 -6.88 4.73 -28.00
N LEU A 151 -5.56 4.83 -27.77
CA LEU A 151 -4.82 6.09 -27.79
C LEU A 151 -4.28 6.51 -29.18
N GLY A 152 -4.52 5.71 -30.24
CA GLY A 152 -4.05 6.01 -31.60
C GLY A 152 -2.53 5.94 -31.77
N ILE A 153 -1.85 5.11 -30.97
CA ILE A 153 -0.40 4.94 -31.01
C ILE A 153 -0.11 3.69 -31.84
N THR A 154 0.66 3.83 -32.93
CA THR A 154 1.09 2.70 -33.76
C THR A 154 2.18 1.91 -33.05
N LEU A 155 1.89 0.67 -32.67
CA LEU A 155 2.91 -0.19 -32.04
C LEU A 155 4.03 -0.52 -33.02
N PRO A 156 5.30 -0.44 -32.59
CA PRO A 156 6.42 -0.94 -33.36
C PRO A 156 6.33 -2.47 -33.52
N PRO A 157 6.95 -3.02 -34.58
CA PRO A 157 6.91 -4.44 -34.90
C PRO A 157 7.49 -5.32 -33.76
N PRO A 158 7.00 -6.57 -33.60
CA PRO A 158 7.31 -7.44 -32.46
C PRO A 158 8.74 -8.02 -32.43
N HIS A 159 9.63 -7.63 -33.35
CA HIS A 159 11.02 -8.06 -33.31
C HIS A 159 11.82 -7.20 -32.31
N ALA A 160 12.87 -7.76 -31.72
CA ALA A 160 13.69 -6.99 -30.80
C ALA A 160 14.41 -5.89 -31.57
N ILE A 161 14.05 -4.64 -31.29
CA ILE A 161 14.76 -3.46 -31.78
C ILE A 161 16.13 -3.32 -31.07
N TRP A 162 16.30 -4.05 -29.96
CA TRP A 162 17.47 -4.10 -29.10
C TRP A 162 18.45 -5.16 -29.63
N GLY A 163 19.20 -4.79 -30.66
CA GLY A 163 20.38 -5.54 -31.12
C GLY A 163 21.61 -5.23 -30.27
N ASP A 164 22.75 -4.94 -30.90
CA ASP A 164 24.01 -4.50 -30.27
C ASP A 164 23.99 -3.00 -29.87
N ILE A 165 22.84 -2.48 -29.41
CA ILE A 165 22.72 -1.07 -29.06
C ILE A 165 23.02 -0.91 -27.57
N GLU A 166 24.18 -0.34 -27.23
CA GLU A 166 24.53 0.07 -25.88
C GLU A 166 23.83 1.39 -25.52
N HIS A 167 23.00 1.38 -24.46
CA HIS A 167 22.33 2.59 -23.96
C HIS A 167 22.88 2.96 -22.57
N ASN A 168 23.04 4.26 -22.30
CA ASN A 168 23.66 4.75 -21.05
C ASN A 168 22.94 4.35 -19.76
N GLY A 169 21.71 3.85 -19.84
CA GLY A 169 20.92 3.40 -18.70
C GLY A 169 20.81 1.88 -18.52
N TRP A 170 20.96 1.09 -19.60
CA TRP A 170 20.68 -0.35 -19.61
C TRP A 170 21.72 -1.10 -20.44
N ALA A 171 22.21 -2.23 -19.92
CA ALA A 171 23.06 -3.15 -20.67
C ALA A 171 22.23 -3.94 -21.70
N SER A 172 22.83 -4.27 -22.84
CA SER A 172 22.17 -5.07 -23.86
C SER A 172 21.85 -6.49 -23.32
N PRO A 173 20.64 -7.02 -23.57
CA PRO A 173 20.30 -8.41 -23.26
C PRO A 173 21.21 -9.45 -23.95
N GLN A 174 21.88 -9.06 -25.04
CA GLN A 174 22.81 -9.91 -25.78
C GLN A 174 24.26 -9.78 -25.30
N SER A 175 24.53 -8.96 -24.28
CA SER A 175 25.89 -8.77 -23.77
C SER A 175 26.42 -10.06 -23.11
N PRO A 176 27.68 -10.46 -23.39
CA PRO A 176 28.23 -11.72 -22.90
C PRO A 176 28.51 -11.73 -21.40
N ASP A 177 28.78 -10.56 -20.82
CA ASP A 177 29.21 -10.45 -19.41
C ASP A 177 28.07 -10.06 -18.45
N VAL A 178 27.12 -9.21 -18.88
CA VAL A 178 26.09 -8.60 -18.00
C VAL A 178 24.73 -8.43 -18.71
N PRO A 179 24.04 -9.53 -19.05
CA PRO A 179 22.75 -9.45 -19.73
C PRO A 179 21.69 -8.76 -18.84
N ASP A 180 20.88 -7.90 -19.46
CA ASP A 180 19.67 -7.30 -18.86
C ASP A 180 19.90 -6.45 -17.59
N LEU A 181 21.09 -5.87 -17.44
CA LEU A 181 21.46 -5.09 -16.26
C LEU A 181 21.02 -3.62 -16.37
N HIS A 182 20.26 -3.13 -15.41
CA HIS A 182 19.94 -1.71 -15.28
C HIS A 182 21.04 -0.97 -14.50
N TYR A 183 21.73 -0.02 -15.14
CA TYR A 183 22.86 0.68 -14.50
C TYR A 183 22.45 1.53 -13.30
N ASP A 184 21.22 2.05 -13.28
CA ASP A 184 20.70 2.82 -12.14
C ASP A 184 20.62 1.97 -10.87
N THR A 185 20.22 0.70 -11.00
CA THR A 185 20.22 -0.26 -9.90
C THR A 185 21.63 -0.55 -9.41
N VAL A 186 22.60 -0.65 -10.31
CA VAL A 186 24.02 -0.83 -9.93
C VAL A 186 24.52 0.38 -9.15
N LEU A 187 24.16 1.60 -9.58
CA LEU A 187 24.55 2.83 -8.89
C LEU A 187 23.91 2.93 -7.51
N SER A 188 22.64 2.54 -7.35
CA SER A 188 21.98 2.51 -6.05
C SER A 188 22.55 1.47 -5.09
N GLU A 189 22.99 0.32 -5.63
CA GLU A 189 23.54 -0.78 -4.84
C GLU A 189 25.07 -0.70 -4.66
N LEU A 190 25.73 0.25 -5.34
CA LEU A 190 27.18 0.44 -5.28
C LEU A 190 27.73 0.57 -3.84
N PRO A 191 27.08 1.31 -2.92
CA PRO A 191 27.54 1.41 -1.54
C PRO A 191 27.55 0.05 -0.84
N ASN A 192 26.50 -0.75 -1.04
CA ASN A 192 26.36 -2.09 -0.44
C ASN A 192 27.40 -3.06 -1.02
N LEU A 193 27.68 -2.96 -2.32
CA LEU A 193 28.69 -3.78 -2.99
C LEU A 193 30.11 -3.43 -2.52
N ILE A 194 30.40 -2.15 -2.27
CA ILE A 194 31.68 -1.68 -1.74
C ILE A 194 31.85 -2.17 -0.30
N GLU A 195 30.81 -2.08 0.53
CA GLU A 195 30.84 -2.59 1.91
C GLU A 195 31.05 -4.11 1.94
N GLY A 196 30.31 -4.86 1.11
CA GLY A 196 30.51 -6.31 0.97
C GLY A 196 31.92 -6.67 0.52
N LYS A 197 32.47 -5.96 -0.48
CA LYS A 197 33.86 -6.14 -0.93
C LYS A 197 34.85 -5.83 0.19
N ALA A 198 34.63 -4.75 0.94
CA ALA A 198 35.48 -4.35 2.07
C ALA A 198 35.50 -5.42 3.16
N LEU A 199 34.37 -6.05 3.46
CA LEU A 199 34.29 -7.17 4.42
C LEU A 199 35.01 -8.43 3.91
N THR A 200 34.94 -8.74 2.60
CA THR A 200 35.66 -9.89 2.04
C THR A 200 37.18 -9.69 2.01
N LEU A 201 37.64 -8.45 1.86
CA LEU A 201 39.07 -8.10 1.84
C LEU A 201 39.61 -7.79 3.23
N ALA A 202 38.76 -7.65 4.23
CA ALA A 202 39.17 -7.44 5.61
C ALA A 202 39.91 -8.69 6.11
N PRO A 203 41.13 -8.53 6.67
CA PRO A 203 41.81 -9.61 7.36
C PRO A 203 40.92 -10.15 8.49
N THR A 204 40.87 -11.48 8.65
CA THR A 204 40.21 -12.10 9.81
C THR A 204 40.81 -11.57 11.10
N ASP A 205 39.95 -11.06 11.98
CA ASP A 205 40.34 -10.49 13.27
C ASP A 205 41.07 -11.56 14.11
N PRO A 206 42.28 -11.30 14.64
CA PRO A 206 43.05 -12.28 15.41
C PRO A 206 42.36 -12.82 16.67
N THR A 207 41.23 -12.23 17.07
CA THR A 207 40.39 -12.62 18.20
C THR A 207 39.46 -13.81 17.93
N ASP A 208 39.28 -14.21 16.66
CA ASP A 208 38.40 -15.34 16.26
C ASP A 208 39.12 -16.70 16.19
N ARG A 209 40.37 -16.79 16.65
CA ARG A 209 41.07 -18.08 16.78
C ARG A 209 40.66 -18.75 18.11
N PRO A 210 39.93 -19.87 18.13
CA PRO A 210 39.80 -20.66 19.34
C PRO A 210 41.17 -21.21 19.73
N ALA A 211 41.50 -21.10 21.02
CA ALA A 211 42.73 -21.56 21.63
C ALA A 211 42.98 -23.06 21.44
#